data_AF-A0A165FW59-F1
#
_entry.id   AF-A0A165FW59-F1
#
_cell.length_a   1.000
_cell.length_b   1.000
_cell.length_c   1.000
_cell.angle_alpha   90.00
_cell.angle_beta   90.00
_cell.angle_gamma   90.00
#
_symmetry.space_group_name_H-M   'P 1'
#
loop_
_entity.id
_entity.type
_entity.pdbx_description
1 polymer ?
#
loop_
_entity_poly.entity_id
_entity_poly.type
_entity_poly.pdbx_seq_one_letter_code
_entity_poly.pdbx_strand_id
1 'polypeptide(L)'
;MPITSKNGLLLLYGGNALWFTSAFTHFVFYPERTLRRVTSKSYKASAAGATRNLLAEDVLRYLGAFNASALVLALLRVIRLLQLRKQAGVSVSDVLAERQLDVLALAVLGVANLSQCISNLGYARQTGRWIMGHGFDRITVLDTVFAILDFGAVLRIMA
;
A
#
# COMPACT_ATOMS: atom_id res chain seq x y z
N MET A 1 -12.08 -12.92 13.51
CA MET A 1 -13.03 -11.78 13.40
C MET A 1 -13.31 -11.52 11.93
N PRO A 2 -14.55 -11.23 11.51
CA PRO A 2 -14.84 -10.92 10.11
C PRO A 2 -14.21 -9.58 9.70
N ILE A 3 -13.51 -9.58 8.55
CA ILE A 3 -12.79 -8.41 8.02
C ILE A 3 -13.68 -7.20 7.76
N THR A 4 -14.98 -7.44 7.54
CA THR A 4 -16.00 -6.42 7.29
C THR A 4 -16.66 -5.87 8.56
N SER A 5 -16.29 -6.36 9.75
CA SER A 5 -16.72 -5.73 11.01
C SER A 5 -16.07 -4.37 11.19
N LYS A 6 -16.66 -3.47 12.00
CA LYS A 6 -16.03 -2.17 12.36
C LYS A 6 -14.62 -2.32 12.93
N ASN A 7 -14.32 -3.42 13.63
CA ASN A 7 -12.98 -3.72 14.12
C ASN A 7 -12.08 -4.26 13.01
N GLY A 8 -12.59 -5.14 12.14
CA GLY A 8 -11.88 -5.64 10.97
C GLY A 8 -11.47 -4.53 10.01
N LEU A 9 -12.40 -3.63 9.67
CA LEU A 9 -12.14 -2.47 8.81
C LEU A 9 -11.13 -1.51 9.44
N LEU A 10 -11.22 -1.25 10.75
CA LEU A 10 -10.24 -0.40 11.43
C LEU A 10 -8.84 -1.01 11.37
N LEU A 11 -8.72 -2.33 11.56
CA LEU A 11 -7.45 -3.03 11.44
C LEU A 11 -6.92 -3.01 10.00
N LEU A 12 -7.78 -3.19 9.01
CA LEU A 12 -7.40 -3.20 7.60
C LEU A 12 -6.94 -1.81 7.14
N TYR A 13 -7.72 -0.76 7.40
CA TYR A 13 -7.32 0.62 7.08
C TYR A 13 -6.11 1.07 7.91
N GLY A 14 -6.03 0.66 9.18
CA GLY A 14 -4.86 0.92 10.02
C GLY A 14 -3.60 0.26 9.48
N GLY A 15 -3.71 -0.99 9.02
CA GLY A 15 -2.64 -1.71 8.35
C GLY A 15 -2.20 -1.02 7.07
N ASN A 16 -3.14 -0.64 6.19
CA ASN A 16 -2.85 0.14 4.98
C ASN A 16 -2.20 1.48 5.31
N ALA A 17 -2.69 2.21 6.32
CA ALA A 17 -2.10 3.48 6.73
C ALA A 17 -0.66 3.30 7.21
N LEU A 18 -0.38 2.27 8.01
CA LEU A 18 1.00 1.96 8.45
C LEU A 18 1.88 1.56 7.27
N TRP A 19 1.36 0.75 6.35
CA TRP A 19 2.08 0.31 5.16
C TRP A 19 2.46 1.48 4.25
N PHE A 20 1.48 2.29 3.84
CA PHE A 20 1.72 3.45 2.99
C PHE A 20 2.52 4.55 3.71
N THR A 21 2.41 4.69 5.04
CA THR A 21 3.31 5.57 5.82
C THR A 21 4.75 5.08 5.74
N SER A 22 4.96 3.77 5.91
CA SER A 22 6.29 3.17 5.82
C SER A 22 6.88 3.35 4.42
N ALA A 23 6.11 3.05 3.37
CA ALA A 23 6.52 3.23 1.98
C ALA A 23 6.85 4.71 1.68
N PHE A 24 5.93 5.64 1.99
CA PHE A 24 6.15 7.08 1.83
C PHE A 24 7.43 7.53 2.55
N THR A 25 7.58 7.18 3.83
CA THR A 25 8.71 7.64 4.64
C THR A 25 10.04 7.11 4.11
N HIS A 26 10.10 5.81 3.82
CA HIS A 26 11.35 5.16 3.40
C HIS A 26 11.72 5.50 1.97
N PHE A 27 10.75 5.72 1.09
CA PHE A 27 11.03 5.99 -0.33
C PHE A 27 11.30 7.46 -0.59
N VAL A 28 10.61 8.38 0.11
CA VAL A 28 10.83 9.83 -0.04
C VAL A 28 12.08 10.29 0.72
N PHE A 29 12.18 9.95 2.01
CA PHE A 29 13.23 10.54 2.86
C PHE A 29 14.48 9.67 2.99
N TYR A 30 14.35 8.36 2.76
CA TYR A 30 15.47 7.42 2.91
C TYR A 30 15.71 6.54 1.66
N PRO A 31 15.64 7.08 0.43
CA PRO A 31 15.72 6.26 -0.79
C PRO A 31 17.03 5.49 -0.84
N GLU A 32 18.18 6.12 -0.59
CA GLU A 32 19.49 5.45 -0.60
C GLU A 32 19.54 4.23 0.34
N ARG A 33 19.06 4.39 1.59
CA ARG A 33 19.02 3.29 2.57
C ARG A 33 18.10 2.18 2.13
N THR A 34 16.95 2.54 1.55
CA THR A 34 15.97 1.60 1.00
C THR A 34 16.59 0.81 -0.15
N LEU A 35 17.17 1.48 -1.14
CA LEU A 35 17.90 0.86 -2.26
C LEU A 35 18.93 -0.13 -1.73
N ARG A 36 19.79 0.27 -0.78
CA ARG A 36 20.81 -0.62 -0.20
C ARG A 36 20.23 -1.87 0.45
N ARG A 37 19.02 -1.82 1.01
CA ARG A 37 18.35 -2.96 1.66
C ARG A 37 17.66 -3.89 0.67
N VAL A 38 17.01 -3.32 -0.35
CA VAL A 38 16.14 -4.09 -1.26
C VAL A 38 16.83 -4.53 -2.55
N THR A 39 17.95 -3.90 -2.92
CA THR A 39 18.73 -4.31 -4.11
C THR A 39 19.58 -5.56 -3.89
N SER A 40 19.65 -6.39 -4.93
CA SER A 40 20.53 -7.56 -4.96
C SER A 40 22.01 -7.18 -5.05
N LYS A 41 22.90 -8.11 -4.66
CA LYS A 41 24.35 -7.94 -4.81
C LYS A 41 24.75 -7.71 -6.28
N SER A 42 24.06 -8.33 -7.23
CA SER A 42 24.27 -8.15 -8.67
C SER A 42 23.87 -6.76 -9.16
N TYR A 43 22.78 -6.20 -8.62
CA TYR A 43 22.42 -4.80 -8.87
C TYR A 43 23.50 -3.87 -8.31
N LYS A 44 23.96 -4.09 -7.07
CA LYS A 44 25.04 -3.30 -6.44
C LYS A 44 26.34 -3.35 -7.24
N ALA A 45 26.69 -4.50 -7.81
CA ALA A 45 27.88 -4.67 -8.65
C ALA A 45 27.76 -3.95 -10.00
N SER A 46 26.56 -3.89 -10.59
CA SER A 46 26.30 -3.21 -11.87
C SER A 46 25.90 -1.73 -11.74
N ALA A 47 25.67 -1.25 -10.53
CA ALA A 47 25.34 0.14 -10.20
C ALA A 47 26.58 0.99 -9.89
N ALA A 48 27.76 0.59 -10.39
CA ALA A 48 29.05 1.25 -10.17
C ALA A 48 29.16 2.69 -10.77
N GLY A 49 28.09 3.23 -11.36
CA GLY A 49 28.03 4.61 -11.86
C GLY A 49 27.12 5.50 -11.00
N ALA A 50 27.64 6.65 -10.56
CA ALA A 50 26.94 7.62 -9.72
C ALA A 50 25.56 8.02 -10.29
N THR A 51 25.45 8.21 -11.60
CA THR A 51 24.21 8.62 -12.29
C THR A 51 23.08 7.58 -12.18
N ARG A 52 23.41 6.28 -12.18
CA ARG A 52 22.41 5.20 -12.11
C ARG A 52 21.80 5.09 -10.70
N ASN A 53 22.57 5.42 -9.67
CA ASN A 53 22.08 5.50 -8.30
C ASN A 53 21.16 6.70 -8.09
N LEU A 54 21.47 7.86 -8.69
CA LEU A 54 20.61 9.05 -8.61
C LEU A 54 19.24 8.80 -9.25
N LEU A 55 19.20 8.22 -10.46
CA LEU A 55 17.93 7.88 -11.11
C LEU A 55 17.09 6.90 -10.28
N ALA A 56 17.74 5.90 -9.66
CA ALA A 56 17.06 4.95 -8.79
C ALA A 56 16.47 5.60 -7.53
N GLU A 57 17.18 6.55 -6.94
CA GLU A 57 16.69 7.32 -5.80
C GLU A 57 15.52 8.22 -6.18
N ASP A 58 15.59 8.90 -7.32
CA ASP A 58 14.50 9.77 -7.79
C ASP A 58 13.23 8.99 -8.10
N VAL A 59 13.38 7.80 -8.69
CA VAL A 59 12.28 6.86 -8.91
C VAL A 59 11.66 6.42 -7.58
N LEU A 60 12.47 6.11 -6.56
CA LEU A 60 11.92 5.81 -5.23
C LEU A 60 11.18 7.02 -4.65
N ARG A 61 11.75 8.22 -4.70
CA ARG A 61 11.08 9.43 -4.21
C ARG A 61 9.73 9.62 -4.89
N TYR A 62 9.67 9.42 -6.20
CA TYR A 62 8.43 9.47 -6.98
C TYR A 62 7.42 8.41 -6.52
N LEU A 63 7.84 7.14 -6.37
CA LEU A 63 6.99 6.06 -5.86
C LEU A 63 6.49 6.34 -4.44
N GLY A 64 7.35 6.89 -3.59
CA GLY A 64 6.99 7.33 -2.24
C GLY A 64 5.91 8.41 -2.29
N ALA A 65 6.11 9.46 -3.07
CA ALA A 65 5.13 10.54 -3.23
C ALA A 65 3.79 10.03 -3.78
N PHE A 66 3.80 9.07 -4.71
CA PHE A 66 2.57 8.47 -5.24
C PHE A 66 1.75 7.75 -4.16
N ASN A 67 2.44 7.03 -3.26
CA ASN A 67 1.83 6.36 -2.11
C ASN A 67 1.22 7.32 -1.07
N ALA A 68 1.54 8.62 -1.11
CA ALA A 68 0.97 9.60 -0.19
C ALA A 68 -0.56 9.70 -0.31
N SER A 69 -1.09 9.55 -1.52
CA SER A 69 -2.54 9.59 -1.77
C SER A 69 -3.27 8.43 -1.07
N ALA A 70 -2.74 7.21 -1.22
CA ALA A 70 -3.26 6.01 -0.56
C ALA A 70 -3.13 6.08 0.97
N LEU A 71 -2.01 6.64 1.46
CA LEU A 71 -1.83 6.94 2.88
C LEU A 71 -2.95 7.86 3.41
N VAL A 72 -3.17 9.01 2.76
CA VAL A 72 -4.18 9.98 3.19
C VAL A 72 -5.56 9.32 3.20
N LEU A 73 -5.91 8.57 2.15
CA LEU A 73 -7.18 7.86 2.09
C LEU A 73 -7.37 6.88 3.25
N ALA A 74 -6.35 6.05 3.53
CA ALA A 74 -6.39 5.08 4.63
C ALA A 74 -6.54 5.78 5.99
N LEU A 75 -5.79 6.87 6.23
CA LEU A 75 -5.89 7.65 7.47
C LEU A 75 -7.26 8.30 7.65
N LEU A 76 -7.82 8.89 6.58
CA LEU A 76 -9.15 9.49 6.62
C LEU A 76 -10.22 8.44 6.98
N ARG A 77 -10.12 7.22 6.44
CA ARG A 77 -11.03 6.12 6.82
C ARG A 77 -10.84 5.68 8.27
N VAL A 78 -9.59 5.56 8.76
CA VAL A 78 -9.32 5.28 10.19
C VAL A 78 -9.97 6.34 11.08
N ILE A 79 -9.73 7.62 10.80
CA ILE A 79 -10.29 8.74 11.57
C ILE A 79 -11.82 8.69 11.56
N ARG A 80 -12.43 8.48 10.38
CA ARG A 80 -13.88 8.40 10.24
C ARG A 80 -14.46 7.24 11.05
N LEU A 81 -13.87 6.05 10.99
CA LEU A 81 -14.32 4.90 11.77
C LEU A 81 -14.18 5.13 13.28
N LEU A 82 -13.12 5.80 13.73
CA LEU A 82 -12.94 6.17 15.13
C LEU A 82 -13.98 7.20 15.60
N GLN A 83 -14.36 8.15 14.74
CA GLN A 83 -15.44 9.10 15.02
C GLN A 83 -16.80 8.40 15.12
N LEU A 84 -17.11 7.51 14.17
CA LEU A 84 -18.36 6.73 14.15
C LEU A 84 -18.52 5.80 15.36
N ARG A 85 -17.43 5.39 16.02
CA ARG A 85 -17.50 4.64 17.28
C ARG A 85 -18.03 5.46 18.44
N LYS A 86 -17.83 6.78 18.40
CA LYS A 86 -18.21 7.71 19.47
C LYS A 86 -19.62 8.28 19.27
N GLN A 87 -20.18 8.17 18.07
CA GLN A 87 -21.51 8.66 17.76
C GLN A 87 -22.58 7.65 18.18
N ALA A 88 -23.54 8.10 18.99
CA ALA A 88 -24.76 7.35 19.29
C ALA A 88 -25.83 7.68 18.25
N GLY A 89 -26.47 6.65 17.67
CA GLY A 89 -27.60 6.81 16.75
C GLY A 89 -27.22 7.06 15.28
N VAL A 90 -26.53 6.12 14.66
CA VAL A 90 -26.24 6.15 13.20
C VAL A 90 -27.50 5.75 12.44
N SER A 91 -27.96 6.58 11.49
CA SER A 91 -29.14 6.27 10.67
C SER A 91 -28.85 5.16 9.66
N VAL A 92 -29.89 4.48 9.16
CA VAL A 92 -29.74 3.45 8.10
C VAL A 92 -29.12 4.03 6.83
N SER A 93 -29.45 5.28 6.48
CA SER A 93 -28.88 5.97 5.32
C SER A 93 -27.39 6.21 5.49
N ASP A 94 -26.95 6.62 6.68
CA ASP A 94 -25.53 6.80 6.99
C ASP A 94 -24.77 5.47 6.91
N VAL A 95 -25.38 4.37 7.38
CA VAL A 95 -24.77 3.03 7.27
C VAL A 95 -24.54 2.63 5.81
N LEU A 96 -25.51 2.91 4.92
CA LEU A 96 -25.38 2.59 3.50
C LEU A 96 -24.30 3.45 2.83
N ALA A 97 -24.28 4.76 3.12
CA ALA A 97 -23.27 5.67 2.60
C ALA A 97 -21.86 5.27 3.05
N GLU A 98 -21.68 4.88 4.32
CA GLU A 98 -20.38 4.41 4.82
C GLU A 98 -19.93 3.12 4.13
N ARG A 99 -20.85 2.19 3.85
CA ARG A 99 -20.52 0.97 3.09
C ARG A 99 -20.06 1.29 1.67
N GLN A 100 -20.70 2.23 0.99
CA GLN A 100 -20.29 2.65 -0.36
C GLN A 100 -18.92 3.32 -0.35
N LEU A 101 -18.64 4.17 0.64
CA LEU A 101 -17.32 4.76 0.85
C LEU A 101 -16.28 3.69 1.18
N ASP A 102 -16.64 2.66 1.94
CA ASP A 102 -15.73 1.54 2.22
C ASP A 102 -15.39 0.75 0.97
N VAL A 103 -16.39 0.43 0.12
CA VAL A 103 -16.16 -0.23 -1.16
C VAL A 103 -15.22 0.59 -2.05
N LEU A 104 -15.48 1.89 -2.19
CA LEU A 104 -14.64 2.77 -3.00
C LEU A 104 -13.22 2.85 -2.44
N ALA A 105 -13.07 3.11 -1.14
CA ALA A 105 -11.77 3.28 -0.52
C ALA A 105 -10.94 2.00 -0.59
N LEU A 106 -11.52 0.85 -0.26
CA LEU A 106 -10.83 -0.44 -0.32
C LEU A 106 -10.51 -0.84 -1.77
N ALA A 107 -11.38 -0.54 -2.74
CA ALA A 107 -11.04 -0.77 -4.15
C ALA A 107 -9.83 0.07 -4.58
N VAL A 108 -9.77 1.35 -4.19
CA VAL A 108 -8.64 2.23 -4.51
C VAL A 108 -7.35 1.76 -3.83
N LEU A 109 -7.40 1.42 -2.53
CA LEU A 109 -6.24 0.87 -1.80
C LEU A 109 -5.79 -0.47 -2.39
N GLY A 110 -6.74 -1.35 -2.71
CA GLY A 110 -6.50 -2.63 -3.35
C GLY A 110 -5.82 -2.48 -4.71
N VAL A 111 -6.25 -1.52 -5.54
CA VAL A 111 -5.59 -1.19 -6.81
C VAL A 111 -4.18 -0.64 -6.59
N ALA A 112 -3.99 0.24 -5.60
CA ALA A 112 -2.67 0.79 -5.28
C ALA A 112 -1.68 -0.32 -4.90
N ASN A 113 -2.08 -1.25 -4.03
CA ASN A 113 -1.29 -2.41 -3.62
C ASN A 113 -1.08 -3.40 -4.79
N LEU A 114 -2.15 -3.73 -5.53
CA LEU A 114 -2.09 -4.68 -6.65
C LEU A 114 -1.17 -4.18 -7.77
N SER A 115 -1.20 -2.89 -8.09
CA SER A 115 -0.35 -2.31 -9.14
C SER A 115 1.15 -2.49 -8.83
N GLN A 116 1.54 -2.33 -7.57
CA GLN A 116 2.92 -2.55 -7.10
C GLN A 116 3.29 -4.03 -7.13
N CYS A 117 2.39 -4.90 -6.66
CA CYS A 117 2.54 -6.36 -6.76
C CYS A 117 2.75 -6.85 -8.19
N ILE A 118 1.91 -6.42 -9.15
CA ILE A 118 2.02 -6.80 -10.57
C ILE A 118 3.35 -6.30 -11.16
N SER A 119 3.75 -5.07 -10.84
CA SER A 119 5.04 -4.52 -11.28
C SER A 119 6.21 -5.39 -10.80
N ASN A 120 6.19 -5.78 -9.51
CA ASN A 120 7.26 -6.56 -8.90
C ASN A 120 7.28 -8.03 -9.36
N LEU A 121 6.12 -8.69 -9.45
CA LEU A 121 6.03 -10.11 -9.81
C LEU A 121 6.11 -10.34 -11.33
N GLY A 122 5.53 -9.47 -12.14
CA GLY A 122 5.40 -9.63 -13.59
C GLY A 122 6.55 -9.01 -14.38
N TYR A 123 6.90 -7.76 -14.10
CA TYR A 123 7.85 -6.99 -14.92
C TYR A 123 9.28 -7.01 -14.34
N ALA A 124 9.43 -6.70 -13.05
CA ALA A 124 10.75 -6.61 -12.41
C ALA A 124 11.45 -7.97 -12.31
N ARG A 125 10.68 -9.05 -12.08
CA ARG A 125 11.20 -10.43 -11.97
C ARG A 125 11.93 -10.91 -13.23
N GLN A 126 11.45 -10.53 -14.41
CA GLN A 126 11.97 -11.03 -15.70
C GLN A 126 13.22 -10.26 -16.17
N THR A 127 13.28 -8.96 -15.86
CA THR A 127 14.27 -8.07 -16.44
C THR A 127 15.54 -7.93 -15.61
N GLY A 128 15.51 -8.34 -14.33
CA GLY A 128 16.61 -8.13 -13.38
C GLY A 128 16.97 -6.64 -13.19
N ARG A 129 16.15 -5.73 -13.74
CA ARG A 129 16.38 -4.31 -13.90
C ARG A 129 15.44 -3.51 -13.00
N TRP A 130 15.24 -3.92 -11.76
CA TRP A 130 14.72 -3.01 -10.73
C TRP A 130 14.94 -3.54 -9.31
N ILE A 131 14.63 -2.66 -8.36
CA ILE A 131 15.25 -2.61 -7.01
C ILE A 131 14.36 -3.25 -5.94
N MET A 132 13.11 -3.56 -6.27
CA MET A 132 12.21 -4.35 -5.44
C MET A 132 11.74 -5.55 -6.28
N GLY A 133 11.52 -6.71 -5.68
CA GLY A 133 11.02 -7.86 -6.43
C GLY A 133 12.10 -8.71 -7.09
N HIS A 134 12.97 -9.34 -6.30
CA HIS A 134 13.34 -10.71 -6.66
C HIS A 134 12.33 -11.68 -6.02
N GLY A 135 11.12 -11.73 -6.59
CA GLY A 135 10.07 -12.65 -6.15
C GLY A 135 9.37 -12.21 -4.86
N PHE A 136 9.36 -13.09 -3.85
CA PHE A 136 8.64 -12.93 -2.57
C PHE A 136 9.40 -12.06 -1.55
N ASP A 137 9.91 -10.90 -1.98
CA ASP A 137 10.47 -9.96 -1.01
C ASP A 137 9.35 -9.35 -0.13
N ARG A 138 9.75 -8.76 1.00
CA ARG A 138 8.80 -8.28 2.01
C ARG A 138 7.83 -7.23 1.48
N ILE A 139 8.25 -6.37 0.56
CA ILE A 139 7.41 -5.31 -0.01
C ILE A 139 6.37 -5.94 -0.92
N THR A 140 6.81 -6.78 -1.86
CA THR A 140 5.93 -7.51 -2.76
C THR A 140 4.92 -8.38 -2.02
N VAL A 141 5.35 -9.08 -0.96
CA VAL A 141 4.44 -9.89 -0.13
C VAL A 141 3.41 -9.01 0.57
N LEU A 142 3.81 -7.89 1.16
CA LEU A 142 2.90 -6.99 1.85
C LEU A 142 1.88 -6.36 0.89
N ASP A 143 2.33 -5.89 -0.27
CA ASP A 143 1.44 -5.39 -1.34
C ASP A 143 0.43 -6.46 -1.77
N THR A 144 0.90 -7.69 -1.98
CA THR A 144 0.01 -8.81 -2.36
C THR A 144 -1.02 -9.10 -1.28
N VAL A 145 -0.59 -9.15 -0.01
CA VAL A 145 -1.46 -9.42 1.13
C VAL A 145 -2.51 -8.32 1.27
N PHE A 146 -2.12 -7.05 1.26
CA PHE A 146 -3.08 -5.95 1.37
C PHE A 146 -4.03 -5.90 0.17
N ALA A 147 -3.55 -6.13 -1.06
CA ALA A 147 -4.43 -6.21 -2.22
C ALA A 147 -5.52 -7.31 -2.05
N ILE A 148 -5.13 -8.51 -1.61
CA ILE A 148 -6.08 -9.61 -1.37
C ILE A 148 -7.07 -9.25 -0.26
N LEU A 149 -6.60 -8.67 0.84
CA LEU A 149 -7.45 -8.30 1.96
C LEU A 149 -8.43 -7.18 1.58
N ASP A 150 -7.97 -6.17 0.84
CA ASP A 150 -8.76 -5.04 0.38
C ASP A 150 -9.87 -5.50 -0.58
N PHE A 151 -9.52 -6.25 -1.63
CA PHE A 151 -10.53 -6.79 -2.56
C PHE A 151 -11.43 -7.83 -1.91
N GLY A 152 -10.90 -8.67 -1.01
CA GLY A 152 -11.69 -9.62 -0.25
C GLY A 152 -12.74 -8.92 0.63
N ALA A 153 -12.38 -7.79 1.25
CA ALA A 153 -13.32 -6.97 2.00
C ALA A 153 -14.37 -6.32 1.09
N VAL A 154 -13.98 -5.79 -0.09
CA VAL A 154 -14.93 -5.26 -1.08
C VAL A 154 -15.98 -6.31 -1.46
N LEU A 155 -15.53 -7.49 -1.89
CA LEU A 155 -16.43 -8.58 -2.28
C LEU A 155 -17.38 -8.97 -1.15
N ARG A 156 -16.89 -8.96 0.09
CA ARG A 156 -17.70 -9.32 1.26
C ARG A 156 -18.68 -8.24 1.70
N ILE A 157 -18.41 -6.96 1.44
CA ILE A 157 -19.35 -5.86 1.71
C ILE A 157 -20.47 -5.85 0.68
N MET A 158 -20.16 -6.21 -0.57
CA MET A 158 -21.11 -6.25 -1.68
C MET A 158 -22.00 -7.49 -1.70
N ALA A 159 -21.58 -8.58 -1.03
CA ALA A 159 -22.32 -9.83 -0.89
C ALA A 159 -23.22 -9.86 0.35
#